data_AF-A0A433P5Z6-F1
#
_entry.id   AF-A0A433P5Z6-F1
#
_cell.length_a   1.000
_cell.length_b   1.000
_cell.length_c   1.000
_cell.angle_alpha   90.00
_cell.angle_beta   90.00
_cell.angle_gamma   90.00
#
_symmetry.space_group_name_H-M   'P 1'
#
loop_
_entity.id
_entity.type
_entity.pdbx_description
1 polymer ?
#
loop_
_entity_poly.entity_id
_entity_poly.type
_entity_poly.pdbx_seq_one_letter_code
_entity_poly.pdbx_strand_id
1 'polypeptide(L)'
;MLNWSTIQFLLFLAAPYLIRQFLALFNRRNPQQNSTNPSHPPRPRTRYDIAISVLLVLAGVYEFLRALVFPPSNLFQLLDLPFDSHPAVLRDYLLQHNDTLVATTGLGAEALLDLLKSGHSRSIIATFGQDALLRCAFCRESEDYMLFVLPGVASTYALALVIMGLVTITNRKQDLRTYSTIFLISLGALELYSFMTYTPVLIENVSFYETADRYRRLAFVALMAALWWFERSDERTDTEILADIAKEQEIMISRAKAQSLQRASVLRDSNLRRIHSDFYKRLEIADGVVSADPEYQRARAQALSRLDVDRLMKEAEAFVGSVVEQGLRTLEPGFGEGAQQQASGQ
;
A
#
# COMPACT_ATOMS: atom_id res chain seq x y z
N MET A 1 -8.87 -22.93 19.59
CA MET A 1 -9.41 -21.66 20.13
C MET A 1 -8.23 -20.83 20.61
N LEU A 2 -8.01 -19.61 20.08
CA LEU A 2 -7.07 -18.70 20.73
C LEU A 2 -7.60 -18.43 22.14
N ASN A 3 -6.87 -18.88 23.16
CA ASN A 3 -7.21 -18.54 24.53
C ASN A 3 -7.25 -17.01 24.64
N TRP A 4 -8.22 -16.47 25.36
CA TRP A 4 -8.30 -15.04 25.62
C TRP A 4 -6.96 -14.45 26.09
N SER A 5 -6.17 -15.24 26.82
CA SER A 5 -4.81 -14.92 27.24
C SER A 5 -3.80 -14.75 26.09
N THR A 6 -3.90 -15.50 24.99
CA THR A 6 -3.01 -15.34 23.83
C THR A 6 -3.34 -14.08 23.04
N ILE A 7 -4.64 -13.77 22.90
CA ILE A 7 -5.08 -12.50 22.31
C ILE A 7 -4.62 -11.33 23.18
N GLN A 8 -4.79 -11.43 24.50
CA GLN A 8 -4.37 -10.41 25.44
C GLN A 8 -2.85 -10.21 25.40
N PHE A 9 -2.06 -11.29 25.34
CA PHE A 9 -0.61 -11.21 25.21
C PHE A 9 -0.18 -10.54 23.89
N LEU A 10 -0.74 -10.96 22.76
CA LEU A 10 -0.48 -10.33 21.46
C LEU A 10 -0.87 -8.86 21.44
N LEU A 11 -2.00 -8.52 22.06
CA LEU A 11 -2.48 -7.15 22.15
C LEU A 11 -1.57 -6.32 23.06
N PHE A 12 -1.10 -6.84 24.19
CA PHE A 12 -0.11 -6.15 25.04
C PHE A 12 1.23 -5.95 24.35
N LEU A 13 1.70 -6.94 23.57
CA LEU A 13 2.95 -6.85 22.81
C LEU A 13 2.85 -5.84 21.67
N ALA A 14 1.72 -5.84 20.94
CA ALA A 14 1.50 -4.95 19.79
C ALA A 14 1.00 -3.56 20.19
N ALA A 15 0.34 -3.41 21.34
CA ALA A 15 -0.24 -2.16 21.82
C ALA A 15 0.74 -0.97 21.81
N PRO A 16 1.98 -1.05 22.33
CA PRO A 16 2.87 0.12 22.33
C PRO A 16 3.27 0.55 20.92
N TYR A 17 3.40 -0.41 19.99
CA TYR A 17 3.70 -0.12 18.59
C TYR A 17 2.49 0.49 17.87
N LEU A 18 1.31 -0.11 18.07
CA LEU A 18 0.04 0.36 17.51
C LEU A 18 -0.33 1.74 18.06
N ILE A 19 -0.20 1.98 19.36
CA ILE A 19 -0.46 3.29 19.98
C ILE A 19 0.46 4.35 19.41
N ARG A 20 1.76 4.07 19.24
CA ARG A 20 2.68 5.04 18.61
C ARG A 20 2.31 5.34 17.16
N GLN A 21 1.93 4.34 16.37
CA GLN A 21 1.46 4.56 15.01
C GLN A 21 0.13 5.32 14.99
N PHE A 22 -0.81 4.97 15.87
CA PHE A 22 -2.12 5.60 15.94
C PHE A 22 -1.99 7.07 16.38
N LEU A 23 -1.16 7.35 17.38
CA LEU A 23 -0.82 8.70 17.81
C LEU A 23 -0.05 9.46 16.74
N ALA A 24 0.86 8.82 15.99
CA ALA A 24 1.54 9.47 14.87
C ALA A 24 0.57 9.80 13.73
N LEU A 25 -0.38 8.92 13.42
CA LEU A 25 -1.46 9.16 12.47
C LEU A 25 -2.40 10.28 12.93
N PHE A 26 -2.75 10.31 14.22
CA PHE A 26 -3.64 11.32 14.79
C PHE A 26 -2.95 12.68 14.94
N ASN A 27 -1.68 12.71 15.36
CA ASN A 27 -0.88 13.95 15.40
C ASN A 27 -0.53 14.46 13.99
N ARG A 28 -0.44 13.59 12.98
CA ARG A 28 -0.37 13.98 11.56
C ARG A 28 -1.66 14.59 11.02
N ARG A 29 -2.76 14.58 11.78
CA ARG A 29 -3.99 15.32 11.46
C ARG A 29 -4.00 16.75 12.01
N ASN A 30 -3.03 17.12 12.85
CA ASN A 30 -2.81 18.50 13.33
C ASN A 30 -1.63 19.29 12.69
N PRO A 31 -1.22 19.08 11.42
CA PRO A 31 -0.19 19.91 10.79
C PRO A 31 -0.72 21.31 10.46
N GLN A 32 -2.04 21.53 10.52
CA GLN A 32 -2.68 22.81 10.24
C GLN A 32 -2.42 23.88 11.32
N GLN A 33 -2.03 23.51 12.55
CA GLN A 33 -1.83 24.51 13.62
C GLN A 33 -0.42 25.11 13.65
N ASN A 34 0.60 24.43 13.12
CA ASN A 34 1.99 24.92 13.16
C ASN A 34 2.58 25.27 11.79
N SER A 35 1.87 25.02 10.69
CA SER A 35 2.31 25.48 9.38
C SER A 35 1.76 26.88 9.15
N THR A 36 2.63 27.89 9.23
CA THR A 36 2.38 29.25 8.74
C THR A 36 2.19 29.32 7.22
N ASN A 37 2.15 28.18 6.52
CA ASN A 37 1.83 28.12 5.12
C ASN A 37 0.31 28.26 4.90
N PRO A 38 -0.12 29.10 3.95
CA PRO A 38 -1.53 29.29 3.65
C PRO A 38 -2.18 27.95 3.28
N SER A 39 -3.35 27.67 3.85
CA SER A 39 -4.14 26.48 3.53
C SER A 39 -4.47 26.48 2.03
N HIS A 40 -3.93 25.51 1.30
CA HIS A 40 -4.22 25.36 -0.12
C HIS A 40 -5.66 24.85 -0.31
N PRO A 41 -6.36 25.29 -1.36
CA PRO A 41 -7.69 24.77 -1.66
C PRO A 41 -7.59 23.27 -2.03
N PRO A 42 -8.55 22.44 -1.60
CA PRO A 42 -8.52 21.01 -1.87
C PRO A 42 -8.58 20.75 -3.37
N ARG A 43 -7.68 19.90 -3.87
CA ARG A 43 -7.62 19.50 -5.28
C ARG A 43 -8.99 18.94 -5.72
N PRO A 44 -9.57 19.42 -6.84
CA PRO A 44 -10.82 18.87 -7.36
C PRO A 44 -10.67 17.37 -7.67
N ARG A 45 -11.69 16.59 -7.34
CA ARG A 45 -11.70 15.14 -7.64
C ARG A 45 -11.74 14.94 -9.14
N THR A 46 -10.80 14.16 -9.66
CA THR A 46 -10.77 13.76 -11.06
C THR A 46 -11.84 12.69 -11.33
N ARG A 47 -12.23 12.50 -12.60
CA ARG A 47 -13.15 11.41 -12.98
C ARG A 47 -12.62 10.04 -12.55
N TYR A 48 -11.30 9.86 -12.55
CA TYR A 48 -10.64 8.66 -12.06
C TYR A 48 -10.81 8.47 -10.55
N ASP A 49 -10.68 9.53 -9.74
CA ASP A 49 -10.92 9.46 -8.28
C ASP A 49 -12.37 9.06 -7.98
N ILE A 50 -13.31 9.57 -8.77
CA ILE A 50 -14.73 9.22 -8.65
C ILE A 50 -14.93 7.75 -9.03
N ALA A 51 -14.38 7.29 -10.16
CA ALA A 51 -14.48 5.89 -10.57
C ALA A 51 -13.90 4.93 -9.52
N ILE A 52 -12.76 5.28 -8.91
CA ILE A 52 -12.11 4.48 -7.85
C ILE A 52 -12.94 4.47 -6.58
N SER A 53 -13.53 5.60 -6.19
CA SER A 53 -14.41 5.64 -5.01
C SER A 53 -15.69 4.83 -5.22
N VAL A 54 -16.27 4.86 -6.43
CA VAL A 54 -17.41 4.00 -6.81
C VAL A 54 -17.01 2.52 -6.80
N LEU A 55 -15.86 2.15 -7.38
CA LEU A 55 -15.34 0.78 -7.35
C LEU A 55 -15.17 0.28 -5.92
N LEU A 56 -14.61 1.10 -5.04
CA LEU A 56 -14.40 0.78 -3.63
C LEU A 56 -15.71 0.54 -2.89
N VAL A 57 -16.72 1.40 -3.11
CA VAL A 57 -18.05 1.26 -2.51
C VAL A 57 -18.76 0.02 -3.04
N LEU A 58 -18.74 -0.21 -4.35
CA LEU A 58 -19.35 -1.40 -4.96
C LEU A 58 -18.70 -2.69 -4.47
N ALA A 59 -17.37 -2.75 -4.40
CA ALA A 59 -16.65 -3.89 -3.85
C ALA A 59 -16.99 -4.12 -2.37
N GLY A 60 -17.04 -3.06 -1.56
CA GLY A 60 -17.43 -3.13 -0.16
C GLY A 60 -18.87 -3.63 0.02
N VAL A 61 -19.82 -3.13 -0.76
CA VAL A 61 -21.22 -3.58 -0.75
C VAL A 61 -21.33 -5.03 -1.20
N TYR A 62 -20.60 -5.44 -2.25
CA TYR A 62 -20.59 -6.82 -2.71
C TYR A 62 -20.10 -7.79 -1.62
N GLU A 63 -18.98 -7.49 -0.96
CA GLU A 63 -18.48 -8.33 0.13
C GLU A 63 -19.41 -8.34 1.35
N PHE A 64 -20.04 -7.20 1.65
CA PHE A 64 -21.03 -7.10 2.73
C PHE A 64 -22.28 -7.94 2.46
N LEU A 65 -22.82 -7.86 1.23
CA LEU A 65 -23.96 -8.68 0.82
C LEU A 65 -23.61 -10.16 0.80
N ARG A 66 -22.41 -10.54 0.33
CA ARG A 66 -21.92 -11.91 0.43
C ARG A 66 -21.82 -12.39 1.88
N ALA A 67 -21.32 -11.55 2.80
CA ALA A 67 -21.16 -11.91 4.20
C ALA A 67 -22.49 -12.12 4.95
N LEU A 68 -23.51 -11.31 4.64
CA LEU A 68 -24.78 -11.31 5.38
C LEU A 68 -25.92 -12.07 4.69
N VAL A 69 -26.02 -11.96 3.36
CA VAL A 69 -27.18 -12.46 2.60
C VAL A 69 -26.92 -13.84 2.01
N PHE A 70 -25.68 -14.12 1.61
CA PHE A 70 -25.32 -15.36 0.92
C PHE A 70 -24.23 -16.15 1.68
N PRO A 71 -24.52 -16.61 2.91
CA PRO A 71 -23.60 -17.51 3.61
C PRO A 71 -23.41 -18.78 2.78
N PRO A 72 -22.22 -19.42 2.85
CA PRO A 72 -22.02 -20.71 2.20
C PRO A 72 -23.02 -21.73 2.74
N SER A 73 -23.56 -22.57 1.85
CA SER A 73 -24.57 -23.57 2.22
C SER A 73 -23.98 -24.57 3.21
N ASN A 74 -24.63 -24.70 4.37
CA ASN A 74 -24.28 -25.67 5.40
C ASN A 74 -25.47 -26.57 5.66
N LEU A 75 -25.30 -27.86 5.38
CA LEU A 75 -26.32 -28.88 5.54
C LEU A 75 -26.89 -28.93 6.97
N PHE A 76 -26.03 -28.85 7.98
CA PHE A 76 -26.45 -28.95 9.38
C PHE A 76 -27.20 -27.71 9.86
N GLN A 77 -26.86 -26.55 9.33
CA GLN A 77 -27.61 -25.31 9.56
C GLN A 77 -28.96 -25.32 8.86
N LEU A 78 -29.05 -25.88 7.64
CA LEU A 78 -30.30 -26.03 6.91
C LEU A 78 -31.28 -26.98 7.63
N LEU A 79 -30.75 -28.05 8.24
CA LEU A 79 -31.54 -29.03 8.98
C LEU A 79 -31.77 -28.64 10.46
N ASP A 80 -31.12 -27.56 10.92
CA ASP A 80 -31.06 -27.15 12.33
C ASP A 80 -30.65 -28.28 13.28
N LEU A 81 -29.63 -29.04 12.90
CA LEU A 81 -29.11 -30.18 13.66
C LEU A 81 -27.65 -29.94 14.11
N PRO A 82 -27.28 -30.31 15.34
CA PRO A 82 -25.88 -30.33 15.75
C PRO A 82 -25.11 -31.45 15.01
N PHE A 83 -23.81 -31.27 14.83
CA PHE A 83 -22.96 -32.28 14.17
C PHE A 83 -22.92 -33.61 14.94
N ASP A 84 -23.15 -33.60 16.26
CA ASP A 84 -23.22 -34.81 17.11
C ASP A 84 -24.60 -35.51 17.12
N SER A 85 -25.52 -35.11 16.22
CA SER A 85 -26.86 -35.71 16.14
C SER A 85 -26.83 -37.23 15.89
N HIS A 86 -27.71 -37.97 16.56
CA HIS A 86 -27.74 -39.43 16.42
C HIS A 86 -28.10 -39.83 14.97
N PRO A 87 -27.48 -40.87 14.37
CA PRO A 87 -27.72 -41.24 12.97
C PRO A 87 -29.19 -41.54 12.62
N ALA A 88 -29.98 -42.04 13.58
CA ALA A 88 -31.41 -42.28 13.36
C ALA A 88 -32.18 -40.96 13.15
N VAL A 89 -31.90 -39.94 13.98
CA VAL A 89 -32.49 -38.61 13.84
C VAL A 89 -32.06 -38.00 12.52
N LEU A 90 -30.76 -38.07 12.20
CA LEU A 90 -30.25 -37.55 10.94
C LEU A 90 -30.96 -38.18 9.73
N ARG A 91 -31.20 -39.50 9.74
CA ARG A 91 -31.93 -40.19 8.68
C ARG A 91 -33.34 -39.63 8.49
N ASP A 92 -34.09 -39.45 9.58
CA ASP A 92 -35.48 -38.98 9.50
C ASP A 92 -35.55 -37.58 8.89
N TYR A 93 -34.66 -36.66 9.30
CA TYR A 93 -34.60 -35.31 8.76
C TYR A 93 -34.11 -35.26 7.30
N LEU A 94 -33.14 -36.10 6.92
CA LEU A 94 -32.66 -36.20 5.53
C LEU A 94 -33.75 -36.73 4.60
N LEU A 95 -34.53 -37.73 5.02
CA LEU A 95 -35.64 -38.26 4.24
C LEU A 95 -36.77 -37.22 4.09
N GLN A 96 -37.03 -36.45 5.14
CA GLN A 96 -38.02 -35.38 5.11
C GLN A 96 -37.65 -34.24 4.14
N HIS A 97 -36.35 -33.94 3.98
CA HIS A 97 -35.85 -32.84 3.15
C HIS A 97 -35.15 -33.31 1.85
N ASN A 98 -35.45 -34.51 1.37
CA ASN A 98 -34.73 -35.10 0.23
C ASN A 98 -34.74 -34.21 -1.03
N ASP A 99 -35.87 -33.58 -1.35
CA ASP A 99 -35.99 -32.75 -2.57
C ASP A 99 -35.08 -31.50 -2.53
N THR A 100 -34.99 -30.84 -1.38
CA THR A 100 -34.12 -29.66 -1.21
C THR A 100 -32.64 -30.05 -1.15
N LEU A 101 -32.35 -31.22 -0.59
CA LEU A 101 -31.00 -31.78 -0.51
C LEU A 101 -30.47 -32.20 -1.87
N VAL A 102 -31.27 -32.85 -2.70
CA VAL A 102 -30.89 -33.21 -4.07
C VAL A 102 -30.60 -31.94 -4.87
N ALA A 103 -31.39 -30.88 -4.71
CA ALA A 103 -31.15 -29.60 -5.37
C ALA A 103 -29.85 -28.91 -4.91
N THR A 104 -29.49 -29.03 -3.64
CA THR A 104 -28.32 -28.32 -3.05
C THR A 104 -27.03 -29.11 -3.19
N THR A 105 -27.08 -30.42 -2.96
CA THR A 105 -25.91 -31.31 -2.89
C THR A 105 -25.69 -32.11 -4.17
N GLY A 106 -26.74 -32.34 -4.95
CA GLY A 106 -26.73 -33.27 -6.08
C GLY A 106 -26.77 -34.75 -5.70
N LEU A 107 -26.82 -35.08 -4.40
CA LEU A 107 -26.88 -36.45 -3.89
C LEU A 107 -28.24 -36.74 -3.24
N GLY A 108 -28.70 -37.99 -3.35
CA GLY A 108 -29.89 -38.46 -2.66
C GLY A 108 -29.67 -38.66 -1.16
N ALA A 109 -30.74 -38.60 -0.37
CA ALA A 109 -30.70 -38.71 1.09
C ALA A 109 -29.96 -39.97 1.60
N GLU A 110 -30.11 -41.13 0.95
CA GLU A 110 -29.45 -42.37 1.39
C GLU A 110 -27.93 -42.33 1.19
N ALA A 111 -27.46 -41.86 0.03
CA ALA A 111 -26.02 -41.72 -0.25
C ALA A 111 -25.37 -40.72 0.71
N LEU A 112 -26.08 -39.64 1.00
CA LEU A 112 -25.63 -38.63 1.96
C LEU A 112 -25.62 -39.18 3.39
N LEU A 113 -26.63 -39.97 3.77
CA LEU A 113 -26.68 -40.62 5.07
C LEU A 113 -25.50 -41.58 5.26
N ASP A 114 -25.16 -42.38 4.25
CA ASP A 114 -24.01 -43.28 4.30
C ASP A 114 -22.69 -42.50 4.49
N LEU A 115 -22.56 -41.34 3.84
CA LEU A 115 -21.41 -40.46 4.00
C LEU A 115 -21.36 -39.82 5.40
N LEU A 116 -22.48 -39.33 5.91
CA LEU A 116 -22.60 -38.66 7.21
C LEU A 116 -22.68 -39.63 8.39
N LYS A 117 -22.78 -40.94 8.16
CA LYS A 117 -22.80 -41.95 9.22
C LYS A 117 -21.49 -41.98 9.99
N SER A 118 -20.38 -41.68 9.32
CA SER A 118 -19.07 -41.62 9.96
C SER A 118 -18.89 -40.30 10.73
N GLY A 119 -18.47 -40.38 11.99
CA GLY A 119 -18.15 -39.17 12.77
C GLY A 119 -17.00 -38.36 12.17
N HIS A 120 -16.10 -39.02 11.43
CA HIS A 120 -15.01 -38.37 10.71
C HIS A 120 -15.51 -37.44 9.60
N SER A 121 -16.48 -37.88 8.79
CA SER A 121 -17.08 -37.06 7.73
C SER A 121 -17.80 -35.83 8.30
N ARG A 122 -18.45 -35.96 9.46
CA ARG A 122 -19.09 -34.82 10.14
C ARG A 122 -18.06 -33.82 10.67
N SER A 123 -16.96 -34.31 11.23
CA SER A 123 -15.80 -33.50 11.62
C SER A 123 -15.26 -32.71 10.42
N ILE A 124 -15.08 -33.35 9.26
CA ILE A 124 -14.63 -32.70 8.02
C ILE A 124 -15.57 -31.58 7.58
N ILE A 125 -16.89 -31.81 7.61
CA ILE A 125 -17.87 -30.75 7.26
C ILE A 125 -17.80 -29.61 8.28
N ALA A 126 -17.68 -29.92 9.57
CA ALA A 126 -17.58 -28.91 10.61
C ALA A 126 -16.33 -28.04 10.44
N THR A 127 -15.19 -28.59 10.00
CA THR A 127 -13.94 -27.84 9.80
C THR A 127 -13.84 -27.15 8.44
N PHE A 128 -14.04 -27.88 7.34
CA PHE A 128 -13.75 -27.46 5.97
C PHE A 128 -14.99 -27.09 5.15
N GLY A 129 -16.19 -27.34 5.68
CA GLY A 129 -17.45 -27.08 5.00
C GLY A 129 -17.91 -28.24 4.10
N GLN A 130 -19.15 -28.11 3.61
CA GLN A 130 -19.83 -29.15 2.83
C GLN A 130 -19.17 -29.42 1.46
N ASP A 131 -18.74 -28.36 0.75
CA ASP A 131 -18.18 -28.50 -0.59
C ASP A 131 -16.89 -29.34 -0.60
N ALA A 132 -16.09 -29.27 0.45
CA ALA A 132 -14.86 -30.05 0.57
C ALA A 132 -15.15 -31.55 0.63
N LEU A 133 -16.18 -31.97 1.37
CA LEU A 133 -16.55 -33.38 1.48
C LEU A 133 -17.20 -33.90 0.19
N LEU A 134 -18.07 -33.10 -0.45
CA LEU A 134 -18.83 -33.56 -1.61
C LEU A 134 -18.05 -33.52 -2.92
N ARG A 135 -17.16 -32.54 -3.10
CA ARG A 135 -16.46 -32.32 -4.39
C ARG A 135 -15.06 -32.90 -4.43
N CYS A 136 -14.42 -33.17 -3.28
CA CYS A 136 -13.08 -33.73 -3.28
C CYS A 136 -13.11 -35.28 -3.36
N ALA A 137 -12.93 -35.81 -4.57
CA ALA A 137 -12.88 -37.27 -4.78
C ALA A 137 -11.58 -37.94 -4.28
N PHE A 138 -10.49 -37.17 -4.12
CA PHE A 138 -9.16 -37.69 -3.77
C PHE A 138 -8.80 -37.55 -2.29
N CYS A 139 -9.60 -36.80 -1.52
CA CYS A 139 -9.28 -36.49 -0.13
C CYS A 139 -9.56 -37.68 0.79
N ARG A 140 -8.56 -38.08 1.58
CA ARG A 140 -8.70 -39.14 2.60
C ARG A 140 -8.34 -38.64 3.98
N GLU A 141 -7.31 -37.82 4.05
CA GLU A 141 -6.81 -37.25 5.29
C GLU A 141 -7.22 -35.78 5.42
N SER A 142 -7.20 -35.25 6.64
CA SER A 142 -7.56 -33.85 6.90
C SER A 142 -6.69 -32.85 6.12
N GLU A 143 -5.43 -33.21 5.87
CA GLU A 143 -4.49 -32.38 5.11
C GLU A 143 -4.92 -32.23 3.63
N ASP A 144 -5.48 -33.28 3.04
CA ASP A 144 -5.96 -33.25 1.66
C ASP A 144 -7.14 -32.27 1.51
N TYR A 145 -8.08 -32.30 2.47
CA TYR A 145 -9.22 -31.39 2.48
C TYR A 145 -8.78 -29.93 2.65
N MET A 146 -7.77 -29.69 3.49
CA MET A 146 -7.18 -28.35 3.63
C MET A 146 -6.55 -27.87 2.32
N LEU A 147 -5.77 -28.73 1.65
CA LEU A 147 -5.19 -28.45 0.33
C LEU A 147 -6.24 -28.17 -0.74
N PHE A 148 -7.41 -28.84 -0.67
CA PHE A 148 -8.53 -28.59 -1.56
C PHE A 148 -9.18 -27.21 -1.33
N VAL A 149 -9.31 -26.76 -0.08
CA VAL A 149 -9.96 -25.49 0.28
C VAL A 149 -9.02 -24.29 0.08
N LEU A 150 -7.71 -24.49 0.22
CA LEU A 150 -6.69 -23.43 0.19
C LEU A 150 -6.76 -22.54 -1.07
N PRO A 151 -6.90 -23.06 -2.32
CA PRO A 151 -7.00 -22.23 -3.51
C PRO A 151 -8.24 -21.32 -3.50
N GLY A 152 -9.36 -21.81 -2.96
CA GLY A 152 -10.58 -21.03 -2.81
C GLY A 152 -10.35 -19.83 -1.88
N VAL A 153 -9.78 -20.08 -0.70
CA VAL A 153 -9.37 -19.05 0.26
C VAL A 153 -8.38 -18.07 -0.39
N ALA A 154 -7.29 -18.58 -0.97
CA ALA A 154 -6.24 -17.77 -1.58
C ALA A 154 -6.77 -16.89 -2.73
N SER A 155 -7.71 -17.38 -3.53
CA SER A 155 -8.31 -16.60 -4.61
C SER A 155 -9.07 -15.37 -4.12
N THR A 156 -9.74 -15.44 -2.96
CA THR A 156 -10.42 -14.29 -2.36
C THR A 156 -9.43 -13.22 -1.89
N TYR A 157 -8.31 -13.63 -1.29
CA TYR A 157 -7.22 -12.71 -0.92
C TYR A 157 -6.53 -12.09 -2.13
N ALA A 158 -6.30 -12.88 -3.18
CA ALA A 158 -5.73 -12.40 -4.43
C ALA A 158 -6.64 -11.34 -5.09
N LEU A 159 -7.95 -11.60 -5.16
CA LEU A 159 -8.93 -10.64 -5.67
C LEU A 159 -8.97 -9.37 -4.82
N ALA A 160 -8.98 -9.50 -3.48
CA ALA A 160 -8.92 -8.35 -2.58
C ALA A 160 -7.64 -7.53 -2.81
N LEU A 161 -6.48 -8.17 -2.96
CA LEU A 161 -5.21 -7.50 -3.28
C LEU A 161 -5.24 -6.78 -4.62
N VAL A 162 -5.87 -7.36 -5.65
CA VAL A 162 -6.03 -6.71 -6.96
C VAL A 162 -6.91 -5.47 -6.84
N ILE A 163 -8.08 -5.56 -6.19
CA ILE A 163 -8.94 -4.39 -5.97
C ILE A 163 -8.18 -3.32 -5.16
N MET A 164 -7.44 -3.74 -4.14
CA MET A 164 -6.61 -2.85 -3.34
C MET A 164 -5.51 -2.16 -4.14
N GLY A 165 -4.83 -2.89 -5.02
CA GLY A 165 -3.83 -2.34 -5.92
C GLY A 165 -4.43 -1.29 -6.88
N LEU A 166 -5.62 -1.57 -7.43
CA LEU A 166 -6.34 -0.64 -8.30
C LEU A 166 -6.79 0.62 -7.55
N VAL A 167 -7.29 0.47 -6.32
CA VAL A 167 -7.74 1.61 -5.50
C VAL A 167 -6.57 2.47 -5.02
N THR A 168 -5.41 1.88 -4.80
CA THR A 168 -4.21 2.57 -4.30
C THR A 168 -3.28 3.07 -5.40
N ILE A 169 -3.65 2.93 -6.67
CA ILE A 169 -2.87 3.45 -7.81
C ILE A 169 -2.85 4.99 -7.84
N THR A 170 -3.88 5.64 -7.29
CA THR A 170 -3.91 7.10 -7.15
C THR A 170 -2.92 7.53 -6.10
N ASN A 171 -2.11 8.55 -6.41
CA ASN A 171 -1.16 9.16 -5.48
C ASN A 171 -1.81 9.44 -4.09
N ARG A 172 -3.05 9.96 -4.07
CA ARG A 172 -3.86 10.21 -2.85
C ARG A 172 -3.90 9.06 -1.84
N LYS A 173 -3.78 7.82 -2.30
CA LYS A 173 -3.88 6.59 -1.49
C LYS A 173 -2.60 5.73 -1.54
N GLN A 174 -1.52 6.23 -2.13
CA GLN A 174 -0.30 5.45 -2.33
C GLN A 174 0.30 4.96 -1.01
N ASP A 175 0.33 5.79 0.03
CA ASP A 175 0.84 5.41 1.35
C ASP A 175 0.03 4.26 1.99
N LEU A 176 -1.27 4.19 1.70
CA LEU A 176 -2.17 3.16 2.25
C LEU A 176 -1.95 1.79 1.60
N ARG A 177 -1.26 1.73 0.46
CA ARG A 177 -0.94 0.48 -0.23
C ARG A 177 -0.18 -0.47 0.68
N THR A 178 0.92 0.00 1.29
CA THR A 178 1.77 -0.83 2.14
C THR A 178 1.00 -1.36 3.36
N TYR A 179 0.21 -0.49 4.01
CA TYR A 179 -0.60 -0.88 5.17
C TYR A 179 -1.68 -1.89 4.82
N SER A 180 -2.38 -1.69 3.69
CA SER A 180 -3.40 -2.62 3.21
C SER A 180 -2.80 -3.98 2.84
N THR A 181 -1.65 -4.01 2.16
CA THR A 181 -0.99 -5.27 1.83
C THR A 181 -0.52 -6.02 3.08
N ILE A 182 0.06 -5.32 4.06
CA ILE A 182 0.48 -5.94 5.33
C ILE A 182 -0.74 -6.51 6.05
N PHE A 183 -1.85 -5.77 6.10
CA PHE A 183 -3.09 -6.22 6.72
C PHE A 183 -3.68 -7.48 6.04
N LEU A 184 -3.72 -7.52 4.71
CA LEU A 184 -4.24 -8.68 3.99
C LEU A 184 -3.35 -9.92 4.15
N ILE A 185 -2.02 -9.74 4.12
CA ILE A 185 -1.07 -10.84 4.35
C ILE A 185 -1.18 -11.37 5.79
N SER A 186 -1.26 -10.48 6.78
CA SER A 186 -1.38 -10.88 8.18
C SER A 186 -2.70 -11.59 8.46
N LEU A 187 -3.80 -11.11 7.89
CA LEU A 187 -5.11 -11.74 8.00
C LEU A 187 -5.11 -13.13 7.35
N GLY A 188 -4.51 -13.29 6.17
CA GLY A 188 -4.40 -14.58 5.50
C GLY A 188 -3.53 -15.58 6.26
N ALA A 189 -2.42 -15.13 6.86
CA ALA A 189 -1.59 -15.96 7.72
C ALA A 189 -2.32 -16.40 9.00
N LEU A 190 -3.12 -15.51 9.60
CA LEU A 190 -3.94 -15.81 10.78
C LEU A 190 -5.04 -16.81 10.45
N GLU A 191 -5.72 -16.66 9.30
CA GLU A 191 -6.72 -17.61 8.84
C GLU A 191 -6.10 -19.00 8.60
N LEU A 192 -4.97 -19.06 7.90
CA LEU A 192 -4.24 -20.32 7.67
C LEU A 192 -3.81 -20.99 8.97
N TYR A 193 -3.25 -20.23 9.91
CA TYR A 193 -2.89 -20.73 11.24
C TYR A 193 -4.11 -21.27 11.99
N SER A 194 -5.25 -20.59 11.86
CA SER A 194 -6.50 -21.04 12.48
C SER A 194 -6.96 -22.36 11.88
N PHE A 195 -6.92 -22.55 10.56
CA PHE A 195 -7.23 -23.85 9.94
C PHE A 195 -6.30 -24.98 10.41
N MET A 196 -5.01 -24.70 10.59
CA MET A 196 -4.04 -25.70 11.04
C MET A 196 -4.23 -26.14 12.50
N THR A 197 -4.75 -25.25 13.35
CA THR A 197 -4.83 -25.48 14.81
C THR A 197 -6.25 -25.74 15.30
N TYR A 198 -7.26 -25.64 14.43
CA TYR A 198 -8.65 -25.76 14.81
C TYR A 198 -9.03 -27.22 15.09
N THR A 199 -9.58 -27.46 16.28
CA THR A 199 -10.22 -28.72 16.64
C THR A 199 -11.75 -28.53 16.61
N PRO A 200 -12.50 -29.33 15.83
CA PRO A 200 -13.94 -29.15 15.70
C PRO A 200 -14.67 -29.45 17.00
N VAL A 201 -15.58 -28.55 17.38
CA VAL A 201 -16.53 -28.77 18.47
C VAL A 201 -17.86 -29.20 17.84
N LEU A 202 -18.23 -30.47 17.99
CA LEU A 202 -19.40 -31.08 17.32
C LEU A 202 -20.77 -30.65 17.88
N ILE A 203 -20.78 -29.76 18.87
CA ILE A 203 -21.99 -29.31 19.58
C ILE A 203 -22.72 -28.22 18.78
N GLU A 204 -21.98 -27.43 18.00
CA GLU A 204 -22.54 -26.34 17.19
C GLU A 204 -23.08 -26.87 15.86
N ASN A 205 -23.99 -26.13 15.22
CA ASN A 205 -24.52 -26.43 13.87
C ASN A 205 -23.86 -25.57 12.78
N VAL A 206 -22.96 -24.65 13.17
CA VAL A 206 -22.26 -23.74 12.26
C VAL A 206 -20.86 -24.28 11.98
N SER A 207 -20.50 -24.36 10.71
CA SER A 207 -19.14 -24.78 10.33
C SER A 207 -18.11 -23.68 10.63
N PHE A 208 -16.91 -24.10 10.99
CA PHE A 208 -15.77 -23.19 11.15
C PHE A 208 -15.48 -22.44 9.85
N TYR A 209 -15.53 -23.14 8.71
CA TYR A 209 -15.35 -22.55 7.39
C TYR A 209 -16.34 -21.40 7.10
N GLU A 210 -17.63 -21.59 7.39
CA GLU A 210 -18.65 -20.55 7.22
C GLU A 210 -18.37 -19.33 8.10
N THR A 211 -17.99 -19.58 9.35
CA THR A 211 -17.67 -18.53 10.31
C THR A 211 -16.41 -17.76 9.87
N ALA A 212 -15.37 -18.46 9.43
CA ALA A 212 -14.13 -17.89 8.91
C ALA A 212 -14.39 -17.06 7.64
N ASP A 213 -15.17 -17.57 6.67
CA ASP A 213 -15.54 -16.83 5.46
C ASP A 213 -16.30 -15.54 5.81
N ARG A 214 -17.26 -15.61 6.75
CA ARG A 214 -17.99 -14.43 7.22
C ARG A 214 -17.05 -13.38 7.82
N TYR A 215 -16.16 -13.77 8.73
CA TYR A 215 -15.20 -12.85 9.34
C TYR A 215 -14.21 -12.27 8.33
N ARG A 216 -13.72 -13.08 7.38
CA ARG A 216 -12.85 -12.63 6.29
C ARG A 216 -13.52 -11.53 5.46
N ARG A 217 -14.76 -11.77 5.01
CA ARG A 217 -15.51 -10.79 4.21
C ARG A 217 -15.78 -9.51 5.00
N LEU A 218 -16.17 -9.63 6.27
CA LEU A 218 -16.34 -8.46 7.14
C LEU A 218 -15.03 -7.68 7.34
N ALA A 219 -13.90 -8.37 7.45
CA ALA A 219 -12.59 -7.72 7.52
C ALA A 219 -12.25 -7.00 6.20
N PHE A 220 -12.60 -7.56 5.04
CA PHE A 220 -12.47 -6.87 3.75
C PHE A 220 -13.36 -5.62 3.68
N VAL A 221 -14.62 -5.71 4.11
CA VAL A 221 -15.53 -4.55 4.18
C VAL A 221 -14.96 -3.47 5.10
N ALA A 222 -14.45 -3.84 6.27
CA ALA A 222 -13.84 -2.90 7.21
C ALA A 222 -12.60 -2.22 6.60
N LEU A 223 -11.75 -2.97 5.89
CA LEU A 223 -10.60 -2.44 5.17
C LEU A 223 -11.05 -1.44 4.09
N MET A 224 -12.02 -1.81 3.25
CA MET A 224 -12.55 -0.93 2.19
C MET A 224 -13.16 0.35 2.76
N ALA A 225 -13.91 0.24 3.87
CA ALA A 225 -14.47 1.39 4.57
C ALA A 225 -13.38 2.30 5.15
N ALA A 226 -12.32 1.71 5.74
CA ALA A 226 -11.17 2.46 6.23
C ALA A 226 -10.48 3.23 5.10
N LEU A 227 -10.27 2.62 3.94
CA LEU A 227 -9.65 3.27 2.77
C LEU A 227 -10.54 4.32 2.12
N TRP A 228 -11.85 4.20 2.28
CA TRP A 228 -12.79 5.22 1.85
C TRP A 228 -12.75 6.41 2.80
N TRP A 229 -12.63 6.16 4.11
CA TRP A 229 -12.57 7.19 5.16
C TRP A 229 -11.23 7.92 5.23
N PHE A 230 -10.12 7.20 5.07
CA PHE A 230 -8.77 7.73 5.07
C PHE A 230 -8.38 8.15 3.65
N GLU A 231 -8.79 9.35 3.24
CA GLU A 231 -8.24 10.02 2.07
C GLU A 231 -7.19 11.03 2.55
N ARG A 232 -5.99 11.03 1.95
CA ARG A 232 -4.99 12.07 2.25
C ARG A 232 -5.54 13.39 1.71
N SER A 233 -5.80 14.34 2.59
CA SER A 233 -6.11 15.71 2.19
C SER A 233 -4.82 16.36 1.68
N ASP A 234 -4.88 16.87 0.45
CA ASP A 234 -3.89 17.75 -0.17
C ASP A 234 -2.56 17.10 -0.58
N GLU A 235 -2.58 16.52 -1.78
CA GLU A 235 -1.38 16.45 -2.60
C GLU A 235 -1.27 17.73 -3.43
N ARG A 236 -0.08 18.34 -3.41
CA ARG A 236 0.26 19.45 -4.31
C ARG A 236 0.07 18.98 -5.75
N THR A 237 -0.63 19.78 -6.53
CA THR A 237 -0.73 19.54 -7.97
C THR A 237 0.64 19.72 -8.62
N ASP A 238 0.95 18.97 -9.68
CA ASP A 238 2.22 19.11 -10.40
C ASP A 238 2.44 20.54 -10.89
N THR A 239 1.34 21.24 -11.23
CA THR A 239 1.35 22.66 -11.58
C THR A 239 1.75 23.56 -10.42
N GLU A 240 1.31 23.28 -9.19
CA GLU A 240 1.75 24.02 -8.00
C GLU A 240 3.21 23.72 -7.67
N ILE A 241 3.64 22.45 -7.81
CA ILE A 241 5.05 22.09 -7.62
C ILE A 241 5.92 22.82 -8.64
N LEU A 242 5.53 22.85 -9.92
CA LEU A 242 6.23 23.58 -10.97
C LEU A 242 6.19 25.10 -10.72
N ALA A 243 5.08 25.64 -10.25
CA ALA A 243 4.96 27.05 -9.91
C ALA A 243 5.87 27.43 -8.72
N ASP A 244 5.96 26.58 -7.70
CA ASP A 244 6.88 26.75 -6.57
C ASP A 244 8.33 26.69 -7.05
N ILE A 245 8.70 25.71 -7.87
CA ILE A 245 10.05 25.60 -8.45
C ILE A 245 10.37 26.83 -9.31
N ALA A 246 9.45 27.27 -10.16
CA ALA A 246 9.63 28.45 -11.00
C ALA A 246 9.83 29.72 -10.16
N LYS A 247 9.04 29.87 -9.08
CA LYS A 247 9.17 30.97 -8.12
C LYS A 247 10.51 30.93 -7.39
N GLU A 248 10.97 29.75 -6.95
CA GLU A 248 12.29 29.59 -6.35
C GLU A 248 13.41 29.93 -7.33
N GLN A 249 13.30 29.51 -8.59
CA GLN A 249 14.25 29.86 -9.65
C GLN A 249 14.26 31.37 -9.92
N GLU A 250 13.11 32.04 -9.94
CA GLU A 250 13.04 33.50 -10.09
C GLU A 250 13.73 34.23 -8.93
N ILE A 251 13.55 33.74 -7.70
CA ILE A 251 14.26 34.26 -6.53
C ILE A 251 15.77 34.05 -6.67
N MET A 252 16.22 32.90 -7.17
CA MET A 252 17.66 32.67 -7.41
C MET A 252 18.22 33.59 -8.51
N ILE A 253 17.50 33.76 -9.62
CA ILE A 253 17.92 34.65 -10.72
C ILE A 253 17.99 36.11 -10.24
N SER A 254 17.01 36.58 -9.47
CA SER A 254 17.01 37.94 -8.94
C SER A 254 18.16 38.18 -7.97
N ARG A 255 18.48 37.20 -7.10
CA ARG A 255 19.66 37.25 -6.22
C ARG A 255 20.97 37.27 -7.02
N ALA A 256 21.11 36.44 -8.05
CA ALA A 256 22.29 36.42 -8.90
C ALA A 256 22.49 37.76 -9.64
N LYS A 257 21.41 38.34 -10.17
CA LYS A 257 21.42 39.68 -10.78
C LYS A 257 21.83 40.76 -9.77
N ALA A 258 21.26 40.75 -8.57
CA ALA A 258 21.62 41.69 -7.51
C ALA A 258 23.11 41.59 -7.13
N GLN A 259 23.66 40.38 -7.02
CA GLN A 259 25.09 40.16 -6.76
C GLN A 259 25.98 40.69 -7.89
N SER A 260 25.55 40.54 -9.15
CA SER A 260 26.28 41.09 -10.29
C SER A 260 26.30 42.63 -10.29
N LEU A 261 25.15 43.26 -9.98
CA LEU A 261 25.02 44.70 -9.84
C LEU A 261 25.82 45.23 -8.65
N GLN A 262 25.86 44.50 -7.53
CA GLN A 262 26.67 44.86 -6.37
C GLN A 262 28.17 44.91 -6.71
N ARG A 263 28.66 43.94 -7.49
CA ARG A 263 30.06 43.98 -7.97
C ARG A 263 30.31 45.19 -8.86
N ALA A 264 29.40 45.47 -9.80
CA ALA A 264 29.51 46.64 -10.67
C ALA A 264 29.46 47.97 -9.88
N SER A 265 28.61 48.08 -8.85
CA SER A 265 28.50 49.28 -8.02
C SER A 265 29.74 49.50 -7.15
N VAL A 266 30.30 48.43 -6.56
CA VAL A 266 31.55 48.49 -5.79
C VAL A 266 32.71 48.95 -6.67
N LEU A 267 32.78 48.47 -7.92
CA LEU A 267 33.82 48.90 -8.85
C LEU A 267 33.60 50.32 -9.37
N ARG A 268 32.37 50.84 -9.40
CA ARG A 268 32.09 52.20 -9.91
C ARG A 268 32.52 53.30 -8.93
N ASP A 269 32.35 53.10 -7.64
CA ASP A 269 32.75 54.06 -6.59
C ASP A 269 34.25 53.94 -6.29
N SER A 270 34.99 55.07 -6.32
CA SER A 270 36.44 55.08 -6.06
C SER A 270 36.80 54.65 -4.64
N ASN A 271 35.97 54.98 -3.64
CA ASN A 271 36.22 54.63 -2.25
C ASN A 271 35.99 53.14 -2.01
N LEU A 272 34.85 52.60 -2.47
CA LEU A 272 34.55 51.17 -2.37
C LEU A 272 35.53 50.32 -3.16
N ARG A 273 35.95 50.77 -4.35
CA ARG A 273 36.98 50.09 -5.15
C ARG A 273 38.31 50.00 -4.41
N ARG A 274 38.73 51.08 -3.72
CA ARG A 274 39.94 51.09 -2.89
C ARG A 274 39.81 50.06 -1.76
N ILE A 275 38.71 50.10 -1.00
CA ILE A 275 38.45 49.14 0.08
C ILE A 275 38.45 47.70 -0.44
N HIS A 276 37.78 47.44 -1.57
CA HIS A 276 37.78 46.14 -2.22
C HIS A 276 39.20 45.70 -2.60
N SER A 277 40.00 46.57 -3.23
CA SER A 277 41.39 46.25 -3.57
C SER A 277 42.28 46.01 -2.35
N ASP A 278 42.09 46.79 -1.28
CA ASP A 278 42.85 46.65 -0.03
C ASP A 278 42.45 45.37 0.70
N PHE A 279 41.17 44.98 0.68
CA PHE A 279 40.70 43.71 1.20
C PHE A 279 41.35 42.53 0.47
N TYR A 280 41.33 42.51 -0.87
CA TYR A 280 41.94 41.42 -1.64
C TYR A 280 43.46 41.38 -1.49
N LYS A 281 44.13 42.52 -1.37
CA LYS A 281 45.58 42.57 -1.04
C LYS A 281 45.86 41.96 0.34
N ARG A 282 45.06 42.30 1.36
CA ARG A 282 45.21 41.71 2.71
C ARG A 282 44.95 40.21 2.68
N LEU A 283 43.96 39.78 1.91
CA LEU A 283 43.64 38.38 1.74
C LEU A 283 44.79 37.63 1.04
N GLU A 284 45.36 38.19 -0.02
CA GLU A 284 46.51 37.62 -0.73
C GLU A 284 47.76 37.53 0.15
N ILE A 285 48.03 38.55 0.97
CA ILE A 285 49.14 38.51 1.95
C ILE A 285 48.87 37.43 3.00
N ALA A 286 47.66 37.37 3.55
CA ALA A 286 47.30 36.37 4.56
C ALA A 286 47.36 34.95 3.99
N ASP A 287 46.83 34.73 2.78
CA ASP A 287 46.89 33.45 2.07
C ASP A 287 48.34 33.10 1.69
N GLY A 288 49.16 34.09 1.33
CA GLY A 288 50.60 33.93 1.12
C GLY A 288 51.34 33.45 2.37
N VAL A 289 51.03 34.02 3.54
CA VAL A 289 51.61 33.60 4.83
C VAL A 289 51.15 32.20 5.20
N VAL A 290 49.85 31.91 5.08
CA VAL A 290 49.29 30.57 5.38
C VAL A 290 49.84 29.53 4.41
N SER A 291 49.95 29.84 3.13
CA SER A 291 50.48 28.92 2.11
C SER A 291 51.99 28.71 2.21
N ALA A 292 52.74 29.66 2.78
CA ALA A 292 54.16 29.52 3.08
C ALA A 292 54.43 28.64 4.32
N ASP A 293 53.42 28.45 5.19
CA ASP A 293 53.56 27.61 6.37
C ASP A 293 53.75 26.13 5.98
N PRO A 294 54.87 25.49 6.38
CA PRO A 294 55.13 24.09 6.05
C PRO A 294 54.09 23.14 6.63
N GLU A 295 53.42 23.49 7.74
CA GLU A 295 52.35 22.66 8.31
C GLU A 295 51.12 22.66 7.41
N TYR A 296 50.70 23.84 6.94
CA TYR A 296 49.60 23.97 5.99
C TYR A 296 49.89 23.26 4.67
N GLN A 297 51.12 23.38 4.14
CA GLN A 297 51.49 22.68 2.89
C GLN A 297 51.37 21.16 3.04
N ARG A 298 51.81 20.59 4.17
CA ARG A 298 51.66 19.15 4.45
C ARG A 298 50.21 18.74 4.57
N ALA A 299 49.40 19.50 5.31
CA ALA A 299 47.97 19.23 5.45
C ALA A 299 47.22 19.33 4.10
N ARG A 300 47.54 20.34 3.30
CA ARG A 300 46.98 20.53 1.95
C ARG A 300 47.40 19.40 1.01
N ALA A 301 48.68 18.99 1.01
CA ALA A 301 49.16 17.87 0.20
C ALA A 301 48.49 16.55 0.61
N GLN A 302 48.27 16.35 1.91
CA GLN A 302 47.54 15.19 2.44
C GLN A 302 46.04 15.22 2.08
N ALA A 303 45.42 16.40 2.06
CA ALA A 303 44.03 16.54 1.63
C ALA A 303 43.88 16.32 0.12
N LEU A 304 44.80 16.88 -0.68
CA LEU A 304 44.83 16.70 -2.13
C LEU A 304 45.15 15.26 -2.53
N SER A 305 45.99 14.53 -1.80
CA SER A 305 46.23 13.12 -2.09
C SER A 305 45.02 12.21 -1.81
N ARG A 306 44.08 12.67 -0.98
CA ARG A 306 42.79 12.01 -0.74
C ARG A 306 41.73 12.39 -1.78
N LEU A 307 41.88 13.54 -2.44
CA LEU A 307 41.00 13.95 -3.53
C LEU A 307 41.55 13.44 -4.86
N ASP A 308 40.81 12.53 -5.50
CA ASP A 308 41.07 12.13 -6.88
C ASP A 308 40.62 13.26 -7.82
N VAL A 309 41.54 14.20 -8.11
CA VAL A 309 41.28 15.39 -8.91
C VAL A 309 40.85 15.02 -10.33
N ASP A 310 41.40 13.93 -10.88
CA ASP A 310 41.06 13.44 -12.22
C ASP A 310 39.62 12.94 -12.26
N ARG A 311 39.18 12.24 -11.21
CA ARG A 311 37.78 11.84 -11.07
C ARG A 311 36.84 13.03 -10.96
N LEU A 312 37.19 14.03 -10.14
CA LEU A 312 36.37 15.24 -9.98
C LEU A 312 36.27 16.05 -11.27
N MET A 313 37.37 16.16 -12.02
CA MET A 313 37.37 16.82 -13.34
C MET A 313 36.47 16.07 -14.32
N LYS A 314 36.55 14.74 -14.36
CA LYS A 314 35.65 13.91 -15.20
C LYS A 314 34.18 14.03 -14.78
N GLU A 315 33.89 14.05 -13.47
CA GLU A 315 32.53 14.23 -12.96
C GLU A 315 32.00 15.64 -13.31
N ALA A 316 32.84 16.67 -13.23
CA ALA A 316 32.47 18.04 -13.62
C ALA A 316 32.24 18.17 -15.14
N GLU A 317 33.11 17.58 -15.97
CA GLU A 317 32.93 17.53 -17.42
C GLU A 317 31.65 16.78 -17.81
N ALA A 318 31.39 15.63 -17.17
CA ALA A 318 30.17 14.86 -17.38
C ALA A 318 28.93 15.65 -16.97
N PHE A 319 28.99 16.37 -15.84
CA PHE A 319 27.91 17.23 -15.38
C PHE A 319 27.63 18.38 -16.36
N VAL A 320 28.67 19.12 -16.77
CA VAL A 320 28.53 20.21 -17.74
C VAL A 320 28.00 19.68 -19.08
N GLY A 321 28.53 18.55 -19.56
CA GLY A 321 28.04 17.89 -20.77
C GLY A 321 26.55 17.53 -20.67
N SER A 322 26.11 16.98 -19.53
CA SER A 322 24.71 16.63 -19.31
C SER A 322 23.78 17.85 -19.28
N VAL A 323 24.21 18.97 -18.68
CA VAL A 323 23.43 20.21 -18.61
C VAL A 323 23.31 20.85 -19.99
N VAL A 324 24.40 20.88 -20.77
CA VAL A 324 24.40 21.39 -22.14
C VAL A 324 23.52 20.52 -23.04
N GLU A 325 23.64 19.19 -22.95
CA GLU A 325 22.83 18.27 -23.74
C GLU A 325 21.33 18.37 -23.39
N GLN A 326 20.98 18.47 -22.11
CA GLN A 326 19.59 18.73 -21.68
C GLN A 326 19.08 20.09 -22.18
N GLY A 327 19.93 21.12 -22.16
CA GLY A 327 19.61 22.43 -22.72
C GLY A 327 19.35 22.39 -24.23
N LEU A 328 20.16 21.64 -24.99
CA LEU A 328 19.96 21.48 -26.44
C LEU A 328 18.67 20.70 -26.74
N ARG A 329 18.44 19.59 -26.04
CA ARG A 329 17.22 18.77 -26.22
C ARG A 329 15.93 19.50 -25.85
N THR A 330 15.98 20.46 -24.93
CA THR A 330 14.81 21.28 -24.57
C THR A 330 14.54 22.39 -25.60
N LEU A 331 15.54 22.79 -26.38
CA LEU A 331 15.40 23.78 -27.45
C LEU A 331 14.97 23.17 -28.80
N GLU A 332 15.28 21.90 -29.06
CA GLU A 332 14.97 21.24 -30.34
C GLU A 332 13.48 20.91 -30.65
N PRO A 333 12.52 20.72 -29.73
CA PRO A 333 11.17 20.27 -30.10
C PRO A 333 10.27 21.37 -30.71
N GLY A 334 10.77 22.60 -30.90
CA GLY A 334 9.96 23.72 -31.39
C GLY A 334 10.05 24.06 -32.88
N PHE A 335 11.07 23.58 -33.60
CA PHE A 335 11.38 24.09 -34.96
C PHE A 335 11.18 23.10 -36.11
N GLY A 336 11.03 21.80 -35.85
CA GLY A 336 11.04 20.77 -36.90
C GLY A 336 9.67 20.31 -37.41
N GLU A 337 8.66 20.16 -36.55
CA GLU A 337 7.45 19.41 -36.92
C GLU A 337 6.32 20.26 -37.51
N GLY A 338 6.41 21.59 -37.45
CA GLY A 338 5.40 22.50 -38.02
C GLY A 338 5.51 22.72 -39.54
N ALA A 339 6.64 22.39 -40.17
CA ALA A 339 6.90 22.74 -41.57
C ALA A 339 6.54 21.63 -42.58
N GLN A 340 6.37 20.37 -42.16
CA GLN A 340 6.07 19.27 -43.08
C GLN A 340 4.58 18.96 -43.29
N GLN A 341 3.67 19.48 -42.45
CA GLN A 341 2.23 19.27 -42.62
C GLN A 341 1.53 20.25 -43.57
N GLN A 342 2.19 21.30 -44.06
CA GLN A 342 1.61 22.21 -45.08
C GLN A 342 1.99 21.87 -46.54
N ALA A 343 2.84 20.87 -46.78
CA ALA A 343 3.29 20.52 -48.14
C ALA A 343 2.62 19.26 -48.75
N SER A 344 1.66 18.63 -48.07
CA SER A 344 0.96 17.42 -48.57
C SER A 344 -0.55 17.61 -48.78
N GLY A 345 -1.04 18.84 -48.73
CA GLY A 345 -2.45 19.19 -48.96
C GLY A 345 -2.64 20.16 -50.11
N GLN A 346 -2.19 19.80 -51.32
CA GLN A 346 -2.67 20.36 -52.59
C GLN A 346 -2.78 19.26 -53.64
#